data_AF-A0A0D2KAU9-F1
#
_entry.id   AF-A0A0D2KAU9-F1
#
_cell.length_a   1.000
_cell.length_b   1.000
_cell.length_c   1.000
_cell.angle_alpha   90.00
_cell.angle_beta   90.00
_cell.angle_gamma   90.00
#
_symmetry.space_group_name_H-M   'P 1'
#
loop_
_entity.id
_entity.type
_entity.pdbx_description
1 polymer ?
#
loop_
_entity_poly.entity_id
_entity_poly.type
_entity_poly.pdbx_seq_one_letter_code
_entity_poly.pdbx_strand_id
1 'polypeptide(L)'
;MGSVSQKDFTARLAGRLVNEYPADQRDQMKECYGFVERVFGENGDAFIYKDQRGALMGPFPTIAYDARMAPAFLQIMAGIAKLGVPSDVQEVVVLAVAAKHQAGYALYSHGASAKKSGILSSTEVDLLSQGRKPPGLNKRCSVAYDAMRHLLYIPGPMPQEHWDKLLECFGKDATIGFVHCVGFFCYMSMVLNATDAPVPQ
;
A
#
# COMPACT_ATOMS: atom_id res chain seq x y z
N MET A 1 -2.08 -19.10 28.58
CA MET A 1 -1.84 -18.69 27.19
C MET A 1 -2.11 -19.91 26.31
N GLY A 2 -3.32 -20.02 25.76
CA GLY A 2 -3.68 -21.15 24.90
C GLY A 2 -2.92 -21.03 23.58
N SER A 3 -2.14 -22.05 23.24
CA SER A 3 -1.46 -22.10 21.94
C SER A 3 -2.52 -22.06 20.84
N VAL A 4 -2.56 -20.99 20.06
CA VAL A 4 -3.16 -21.04 18.73
C VAL A 4 -2.57 -22.27 18.04
N SER A 5 -3.40 -23.21 17.59
CA SER A 5 -2.86 -24.41 16.96
C SER A 5 -2.04 -23.96 15.76
N GLN A 6 -0.87 -24.55 15.55
CA GLN A 6 0.00 -24.21 14.41
C GLN A 6 -0.73 -24.37 13.05
N LYS A 7 -1.81 -25.15 13.05
CA LYS A 7 -2.78 -25.34 11.96
C LYS A 7 -3.65 -24.11 11.68
N ASP A 8 -4.05 -23.36 12.71
CA ASP A 8 -4.82 -22.11 12.55
C ASP A 8 -3.93 -20.94 12.10
N PHE A 9 -2.65 -20.99 12.45
CA PHE A 9 -1.64 -20.03 11.96
C PHE A 9 -1.26 -20.28 10.49
N THR A 10 -1.47 -21.49 9.96
CA THR A 10 -1.14 -21.86 8.56
C THR A 10 -2.24 -21.52 7.56
N ALA A 11 -3.47 -21.24 8.01
CA ALA A 11 -4.47 -20.57 7.17
C ALA A 11 -4.03 -19.10 7.04
N ARG A 12 -3.43 -18.75 5.89
CA ARG A 12 -2.98 -17.40 5.54
C ARG A 12 -4.00 -16.38 6.06
N LEU A 13 -3.55 -15.41 6.88
CA LEU A 13 -4.37 -14.50 7.72
C LEU A 13 -5.66 -14.00 7.03
N ALA A 14 -6.72 -14.80 7.11
CA ALA A 14 -8.01 -14.45 6.54
C ALA A 14 -8.64 -13.32 7.36
N GLY A 15 -9.41 -12.45 6.69
CA GLY A 15 -10.24 -11.46 7.35
C GLY A 15 -11.15 -12.14 8.39
N ARG A 16 -11.19 -11.57 9.59
CA ARG A 16 -12.07 -11.99 10.68
C ARG A 16 -12.97 -10.82 11.08
N LEU A 17 -14.19 -11.12 11.50
CA LEU A 17 -15.03 -10.12 12.15
C LEU A 17 -14.46 -9.78 13.53
N VAL A 18 -14.73 -8.58 14.04
CA VAL A 18 -14.22 -8.11 15.35
C VAL A 18 -14.50 -9.12 16.48
N ASN A 19 -15.68 -9.76 16.48
CA ASN A 19 -16.09 -10.74 17.48
C ASN A 19 -15.37 -12.10 17.35
N GLU A 20 -14.73 -12.38 16.21
CA GLU A 20 -13.98 -13.60 15.93
C GLU A 20 -12.51 -13.52 16.41
N TYR A 21 -12.07 -12.35 16.88
CA TYR A 21 -10.76 -12.17 17.52
C TYR A 21 -10.81 -12.54 19.02
N PRO A 22 -9.67 -13.00 19.60
CA PRO A 22 -9.48 -13.15 21.03
C PRO A 22 -9.95 -11.92 21.82
N ALA A 23 -10.57 -12.13 22.98
CA ALA A 23 -11.21 -11.06 23.75
C ALA A 23 -10.26 -9.88 24.07
N ASP A 24 -9.00 -10.18 24.33
CA ASP A 24 -7.91 -9.23 24.60
C ASP A 24 -7.44 -8.44 23.36
N GLN A 25 -7.86 -8.82 22.15
CA GLN A 25 -7.53 -8.14 20.89
C GLN A 25 -8.70 -7.33 20.30
N ARG A 26 -9.93 -7.51 20.80
CA ARG A 26 -11.14 -6.95 20.17
C ARG A 26 -11.16 -5.43 20.14
N ASP A 27 -10.67 -4.77 21.19
CA ASP A 27 -10.71 -3.31 21.25
C ASP A 27 -9.73 -2.67 20.27
N GLN A 28 -8.54 -3.26 20.11
CA GLN A 28 -7.62 -2.87 19.05
C GLN A 28 -8.24 -3.09 17.67
N MET A 29 -8.93 -4.21 17.47
CA MET A 29 -9.59 -4.48 16.18
C MET A 29 -10.68 -3.46 15.87
N LYS A 30 -11.48 -3.05 16.87
CA LYS A 30 -12.47 -1.97 16.71
C LYS A 30 -11.80 -0.67 16.29
N GLU A 31 -10.65 -0.33 16.88
CA GLU A 31 -9.88 0.86 16.50
C GLU A 31 -9.38 0.76 15.06
N CYS A 32 -8.85 -0.39 14.65
CA CYS A 32 -8.42 -0.62 13.27
C CYS A 32 -9.57 -0.47 12.27
N TYR A 33 -10.73 -1.11 12.55
CA TYR A 33 -11.93 -0.97 11.73
C TYR A 33 -12.37 0.50 11.60
N GLY A 34 -12.50 1.20 12.73
CA GLY A 34 -12.91 2.61 12.73
C GLY A 34 -11.86 3.54 12.09
N PHE A 35 -10.58 3.17 12.10
CA PHE A 35 -9.56 3.89 11.34
C PHE A 35 -9.75 3.69 9.82
N VAL A 36 -9.88 2.44 9.37
CA VAL A 36 -10.03 2.12 7.93
C VAL A 36 -11.28 2.81 7.36
N GLU A 37 -12.41 2.75 8.08
CA GLU A 37 -13.65 3.43 7.67
C GLU A 37 -13.49 4.96 7.57
N ARG A 38 -12.77 5.58 8.51
CA ARG A 38 -12.51 7.03 8.46
C ARG A 38 -11.60 7.42 7.29
N VAL A 39 -10.63 6.57 6.94
CA VAL A 39 -9.68 6.87 5.86
C VAL A 39 -10.26 6.61 4.48
N PHE A 40 -10.98 5.50 4.31
CA PHE A 40 -11.43 5.06 2.98
C PHE A 40 -12.92 5.32 2.72
N GLY A 41 -13.67 5.81 3.71
CA GLY A 41 -15.09 6.10 3.57
C GLY A 41 -15.93 4.82 3.45
N GLU A 42 -16.99 4.87 2.65
CA GLU A 42 -17.89 3.73 2.45
C GLU A 42 -17.20 2.57 1.70
N ASN A 43 -17.40 1.33 2.16
CA ASN A 43 -16.82 0.15 1.50
C ASN A 43 -17.34 0.00 0.08
N GLY A 44 -16.43 -0.16 -0.88
CA GLY A 44 -16.78 -0.25 -2.31
C GLY A 44 -16.93 1.10 -3.00
N ASP A 45 -16.85 2.22 -2.27
CA ASP A 45 -16.85 3.55 -2.89
C ASP A 45 -15.61 3.71 -3.77
N ALA A 46 -14.40 3.75 -3.20
CA ALA A 46 -13.15 3.78 -3.98
C ALA A 46 -12.68 2.39 -4.41
N PHE A 47 -12.79 1.44 -3.49
CA PHE A 47 -12.47 0.02 -3.68
C PHE A 47 -13.06 -0.77 -2.51
N ILE A 48 -13.10 -2.10 -2.64
CA ILE A 48 -13.63 -3.00 -1.63
C ILE A 48 -12.51 -3.36 -0.64
N TYR A 49 -12.70 -2.96 0.61
CA TYR A 49 -11.79 -3.23 1.73
C TYR A 49 -12.43 -4.08 2.84
N LYS A 50 -13.71 -4.44 2.71
CA LYS A 50 -14.41 -5.46 3.50
C LYS A 50 -15.08 -6.49 2.60
N ASP A 51 -15.01 -7.75 3.00
CA ASP A 51 -15.72 -8.85 2.33
C ASP A 51 -17.23 -8.81 2.59
N GLN A 52 -17.96 -9.79 2.03
CA GLN A 52 -19.42 -9.91 2.18
C GLN A 52 -19.88 -10.11 3.64
N ARG A 53 -19.00 -10.59 4.52
CA ARG A 53 -19.28 -10.75 5.96
C ARG A 53 -19.02 -9.46 6.72
N GLY A 54 -18.30 -8.51 6.13
CA GLY A 54 -17.80 -7.29 6.77
C GLY A 54 -16.40 -7.45 7.36
N ALA A 55 -15.68 -8.53 7.05
CA ALA A 55 -14.31 -8.74 7.50
C ALA A 55 -13.34 -7.88 6.69
N LEU A 56 -12.36 -7.23 7.33
CA LEU A 56 -11.36 -6.42 6.61
C LEU A 56 -10.52 -7.30 5.66
N MET A 57 -10.23 -6.77 4.48
CA MET A 57 -9.43 -7.40 3.43
C MET A 57 -8.03 -6.75 3.32
N GLY A 58 -7.21 -7.26 2.41
CA GLY A 58 -5.91 -6.65 2.12
C GLY A 58 -4.93 -6.76 3.30
N PRO A 59 -4.24 -5.67 3.68
CA PRO A 59 -3.20 -5.75 4.70
C PRO A 59 -3.72 -5.67 6.14
N PHE A 60 -4.96 -5.24 6.33
CA PHE A 60 -5.49 -4.90 7.65
C PHE A 60 -5.53 -6.09 8.62
N PRO A 61 -5.88 -7.33 8.21
CA PRO A 61 -5.83 -8.49 9.10
C PRO A 61 -4.44 -8.71 9.71
N THR A 62 -3.37 -8.47 8.95
CA THR A 62 -1.98 -8.60 9.42
C THR A 62 -1.58 -7.45 10.32
N ILE A 63 -1.95 -6.21 9.94
CA ILE A 63 -1.67 -5.01 10.74
C ILE A 63 -2.34 -5.12 12.12
N ALA A 64 -3.54 -5.66 12.16
CA ALA A 64 -4.36 -5.74 13.35
C ALA A 64 -4.13 -7.03 14.17
N TYR A 65 -3.25 -7.93 13.70
CA TYR A 65 -2.92 -9.17 14.41
C TYR A 65 -2.15 -8.91 15.72
N ASP A 66 -1.32 -7.88 15.77
CA ASP A 66 -0.51 -7.54 16.95
C ASP A 66 -0.76 -6.09 17.40
N ALA A 67 -0.97 -5.92 18.72
CA ALA A 67 -1.21 -4.64 19.40
C ALA A 67 -0.21 -3.52 19.05
N ARG A 68 1.02 -3.89 18.71
CA ARG A 68 2.10 -2.95 18.43
C ARG A 68 2.12 -2.53 16.96
N MET A 69 1.59 -3.36 16.07
CA MET A 69 1.73 -3.16 14.63
C MET A 69 0.79 -2.10 14.08
N ALA A 70 -0.47 -2.06 14.50
CA ALA A 70 -1.41 -1.05 14.04
C ALA A 70 -0.94 0.39 14.35
N PRO A 71 -0.57 0.75 15.60
CA PRO A 71 -0.08 2.10 15.88
C PRO A 71 1.21 2.44 15.11
N ALA A 72 2.14 1.50 14.98
CA ALA A 72 3.38 1.72 14.23
C ALA A 72 3.12 1.97 12.74
N PHE A 73 2.22 1.19 12.13
CA PHE A 73 1.79 1.36 10.75
C PHE A 73 1.18 2.76 10.53
N LEU A 74 0.29 3.19 11.42
CA LEU A 74 -0.33 4.51 11.38
C LEU A 74 0.69 5.65 11.49
N GLN A 75 1.68 5.50 12.37
CA GLN A 75 2.74 6.48 12.54
C GLN A 75 3.60 6.63 11.28
N ILE A 76 3.95 5.52 10.62
CA ILE A 76 4.70 5.54 9.35
C ILE A 76 3.87 6.24 8.27
N MET A 77 2.60 5.87 8.09
CA MET A 77 1.72 6.51 7.11
C MET A 77 1.59 8.01 7.37
N ALA A 78 1.35 8.42 8.62
CA ALA A 78 1.23 9.82 8.99
C ALA A 78 2.55 10.59 8.79
N GLY A 79 3.69 9.95 9.05
CA GLY A 79 5.02 10.51 8.79
C GLY A 79 5.24 10.77 7.30
N ILE A 80 4.92 9.79 6.45
CA ILE A 80 5.03 9.91 4.98
C ILE A 80 4.09 11.00 4.46
N ALA A 81 2.84 11.05 4.93
CA ALA A 81 1.86 12.04 4.50
C ALA A 81 2.32 13.48 4.78
N LYS A 82 3.00 13.71 5.91
CA LYS A 82 3.55 15.03 6.28
C LYS A 82 4.71 15.48 5.40
N LEU A 83 5.37 14.56 4.69
CA LEU A 83 6.48 14.89 3.77
C LEU A 83 5.99 15.42 2.41
N GLY A 84 4.68 15.44 2.16
CA GLY A 84 4.10 16.18 1.04
C GLY A 84 4.36 15.58 -0.35
N VAL A 85 4.49 14.24 -0.44
CA VAL A 85 4.60 13.56 -1.74
C VAL A 85 3.30 13.76 -2.54
N PRO A 86 3.36 14.25 -3.80
CA PRO A 86 2.17 14.41 -4.63
C PRO A 86 1.39 13.09 -4.80
N SER A 87 0.05 13.15 -4.78
CA SER A 87 -0.80 11.95 -4.83
C SER A 87 -0.62 11.15 -6.12
N ASP A 88 -0.43 11.82 -7.26
CA ASP A 88 -0.13 11.17 -8.55
C ASP A 88 1.19 10.40 -8.52
N VAL A 89 2.20 10.95 -7.86
CA VAL A 89 3.47 10.26 -7.64
C VAL A 89 3.30 9.04 -6.73
N GLN A 90 2.51 9.16 -5.66
CA GLN A 90 2.23 8.03 -4.77
C GLN A 90 1.55 6.87 -5.53
N GLU A 91 0.54 7.16 -6.35
CA GLU A 91 -0.17 6.14 -7.16
C GLU A 91 0.74 5.50 -8.23
N VAL A 92 1.61 6.28 -8.88
CA VAL A 92 2.60 5.74 -9.82
C VAL A 92 3.58 4.81 -9.12
N VAL A 93 4.08 5.21 -7.94
CA VAL A 93 5.03 4.41 -7.15
C VAL A 93 4.39 3.11 -6.68
N VAL A 94 3.23 3.16 -6.03
CA VAL A 94 2.59 1.95 -5.50
C VAL A 94 2.21 0.96 -6.58
N LEU A 95 1.63 1.40 -7.71
CA LEU A 95 1.26 0.49 -8.79
C LEU A 95 2.49 -0.20 -9.40
N ALA A 96 3.57 0.54 -9.63
CA ALA A 96 4.79 -0.03 -10.19
C ALA A 96 5.54 -0.94 -9.20
N VAL A 97 5.59 -0.58 -7.91
CA VAL A 97 6.16 -1.43 -6.85
C VAL A 97 5.32 -2.70 -6.68
N ALA A 98 3.99 -2.58 -6.66
CA ALA A 98 3.09 -3.73 -6.57
C ALA A 98 3.21 -4.63 -7.79
N ALA A 99 3.39 -4.08 -9.00
CA ALA A 99 3.64 -4.86 -10.21
C ALA A 99 4.94 -5.66 -10.13
N LYS A 100 6.03 -5.06 -9.61
CA LYS A 100 7.30 -5.75 -9.38
C LYS A 100 7.15 -6.96 -8.44
N HIS A 101 6.32 -6.83 -7.42
CA HIS A 101 6.10 -7.89 -6.42
C HIS A 101 4.91 -8.80 -6.76
N GLN A 102 4.13 -8.50 -7.81
CA GLN A 102 2.87 -9.18 -8.12
C GLN A 102 1.84 -9.14 -6.97
N ALA A 103 1.78 -8.02 -6.25
CA ALA A 103 0.86 -7.85 -5.13
C ALA A 103 -0.57 -7.54 -5.61
N GLY A 104 -1.35 -8.60 -5.82
CA GLY A 104 -2.69 -8.53 -6.42
C GLY A 104 -3.64 -7.54 -5.75
N TYR A 105 -3.75 -7.57 -4.42
CA TYR A 105 -4.62 -6.63 -3.70
C TYR A 105 -4.18 -5.17 -3.82
N ALA A 106 -2.87 -4.90 -3.82
CA ALA A 106 -2.36 -3.53 -4.01
C ALA A 106 -2.65 -3.02 -5.43
N LEU A 107 -2.42 -3.85 -6.45
CA LEU A 107 -2.76 -3.52 -7.84
C LEU A 107 -4.26 -3.22 -8.01
N TYR A 108 -5.12 -4.05 -7.41
CA TYR A 108 -6.57 -3.83 -7.41
C TYR A 108 -6.96 -2.50 -6.72
N SER A 109 -6.57 -2.33 -5.46
CA SER A 109 -7.07 -1.23 -4.61
C SER A 109 -6.58 0.13 -5.11
N HIS A 110 -5.28 0.25 -5.40
CA HIS A 110 -4.72 1.50 -5.95
C HIS A 110 -5.14 1.74 -7.39
N GLY A 111 -5.28 0.69 -8.20
CA GLY A 111 -5.77 0.82 -9.56
C GLY A 111 -7.21 1.34 -9.61
N ALA A 112 -8.08 0.82 -8.75
CA ALA A 112 -9.46 1.29 -8.62
C ALA A 112 -9.53 2.73 -8.09
N SER A 113 -8.76 3.04 -7.03
CA SER A 113 -8.76 4.37 -6.42
C SER A 113 -8.19 5.45 -7.36
N ALA A 114 -7.09 5.18 -8.06
CA ALA A 114 -6.48 6.09 -9.01
C ALA A 114 -7.38 6.38 -10.22
N LYS A 115 -8.09 5.36 -10.74
CA LYS A 115 -9.09 5.52 -11.80
C LYS A 115 -10.27 6.36 -11.33
N LYS A 116 -10.81 6.06 -10.14
CA LYS A 116 -11.98 6.78 -9.61
C LYS A 116 -11.70 8.26 -9.35
N SER A 117 -10.54 8.56 -8.77
CA SER A 117 -10.13 9.94 -8.46
C SER A 117 -9.70 10.75 -9.69
N GLY A 118 -9.54 10.11 -10.85
CA GLY A 118 -9.03 10.75 -12.06
C GLY A 118 -7.55 11.14 -11.98
N ILE A 119 -6.81 10.62 -10.99
CA ILE A 119 -5.37 10.86 -10.82
C ILE A 119 -4.59 10.20 -11.97
N LEU A 120 -5.03 9.01 -12.39
CA LEU A 120 -4.45 8.26 -13.51
C LEU A 120 -5.56 7.82 -14.47
N SER A 121 -5.27 7.84 -15.76
CA SER A 121 -6.12 7.24 -16.79
C SER A 121 -6.10 5.71 -16.71
N SER A 122 -7.12 5.07 -17.29
CA SER A 122 -7.17 3.60 -17.37
C SER A 122 -5.92 3.01 -18.03
N THR A 123 -5.45 3.63 -19.11
CA THR A 123 -4.24 3.20 -19.83
C THR A 123 -2.98 3.31 -18.96
N GLU A 124 -2.85 4.38 -18.17
CA GLU A 124 -1.71 4.53 -17.25
C GLU A 124 -1.72 3.46 -16.17
N VAL A 125 -2.88 3.21 -15.55
CA VAL A 125 -2.99 2.16 -14.54
C VAL A 125 -2.68 0.78 -15.12
N ASP A 126 -3.18 0.46 -16.30
CA ASP A 126 -2.97 -0.85 -16.93
C ASP A 126 -1.48 -1.06 -17.29
N LEU A 127 -0.80 -0.03 -17.79
CA LEU A 127 0.65 -0.08 -18.07
C LEU A 127 1.47 -0.20 -16.77
N LEU A 128 1.17 0.60 -15.75
CA LEU A 128 1.86 0.55 -14.46
C LEU A 128 1.69 -0.81 -13.78
N SER A 129 0.48 -1.39 -13.86
CA SER A 129 0.17 -2.72 -13.33
C SER A 129 0.94 -3.84 -14.03
N GLN A 130 1.39 -3.60 -15.27
CA GLN A 130 2.29 -4.50 -16.02
C GLN A 130 3.77 -4.22 -15.77
N GLY A 131 4.10 -3.29 -14.86
CA GLY A 131 5.47 -2.85 -14.62
C GLY A 131 6.06 -2.03 -15.76
N ARG A 132 5.22 -1.40 -16.60
CA ARG A 132 5.64 -0.59 -17.76
C ARG A 132 5.42 0.89 -17.48
N LYS A 133 6.34 1.72 -17.95
CA LYS A 133 6.22 3.18 -17.85
C LYS A 133 5.18 3.70 -18.85
N PRO A 134 4.11 4.40 -18.43
CA PRO A 134 3.24 5.08 -19.37
C PRO A 134 3.96 6.24 -20.07
N PRO A 135 3.81 6.40 -21.39
CA PRO A 135 4.46 7.49 -22.12
C PRO A 135 3.88 8.88 -21.78
N GLY A 136 2.64 8.93 -21.28
CA GLY A 136 1.92 10.16 -20.95
C GLY A 136 2.15 10.70 -19.54
N LEU A 137 3.02 10.06 -18.72
CA LEU A 137 3.30 10.56 -17.38
C LEU A 137 3.85 11.98 -17.42
N ASN A 138 3.33 12.84 -16.55
CA ASN A 138 3.90 14.16 -16.34
C ASN A 138 5.36 14.09 -15.86
N LYS A 139 6.10 15.20 -15.93
CA LYS A 139 7.55 15.26 -15.60
C LYS A 139 7.86 14.63 -14.25
N ARG A 140 7.11 15.00 -13.19
CA ARG A 140 7.38 14.54 -11.82
C ARG A 140 7.12 13.03 -11.65
N CYS A 141 6.03 12.51 -12.22
CA CYS A 141 5.71 11.08 -12.20
C CYS A 141 6.73 10.27 -13.00
N SER A 142 7.18 10.80 -14.14
CA SER A 142 8.21 10.19 -14.97
C SER A 142 9.55 10.07 -14.24
N VAL A 143 9.99 11.12 -13.55
CA VAL A 143 11.21 11.13 -12.71
C VAL A 143 11.08 10.16 -11.54
N ALA A 144 9.95 10.19 -10.83
CA ALA A 144 9.69 9.26 -9.72
C ALA A 144 9.71 7.80 -10.18
N TYR A 145 9.10 7.50 -11.34
CA TYR A 145 9.11 6.15 -11.90
C TYR A 145 10.54 5.67 -12.17
N ASP A 146 11.39 6.49 -12.78
CA ASP A 146 12.76 6.09 -13.12
C ASP A 146 13.62 5.87 -11.87
N ALA A 147 13.52 6.77 -10.88
CA ALA A 147 14.25 6.65 -9.63
C ALA A 147 13.81 5.41 -8.82
N MET A 148 12.49 5.19 -8.69
CA MET A 148 11.94 4.01 -8.01
C MET A 148 12.35 2.74 -8.74
N ARG A 149 12.28 2.73 -10.08
CA ARG A 149 12.70 1.58 -10.88
C ARG A 149 14.19 1.28 -10.68
N HIS A 150 15.04 2.29 -10.53
CA HIS A 150 16.44 2.04 -10.18
C HIS A 150 16.54 1.31 -8.83
N LEU A 151 15.92 1.86 -7.78
CA LEU A 151 15.91 1.29 -6.42
C LEU A 151 15.40 -0.16 -6.36
N LEU A 152 14.40 -0.51 -7.19
CA LEU A 152 13.80 -1.84 -7.19
C LEU A 152 14.61 -2.92 -7.92
N TYR A 153 15.42 -2.53 -8.92
CA TYR A 153 16.03 -3.50 -9.84
C TYR A 153 17.55 -3.51 -9.81
N ILE A 154 18.20 -2.46 -9.32
CA ILE A 154 19.65 -2.34 -9.27
C ILE A 154 20.10 -2.35 -7.81
N PRO A 155 20.85 -3.38 -7.36
CA PRO A 155 21.41 -3.39 -6.02
C PRO A 155 22.42 -2.25 -5.83
N GLY A 156 22.40 -1.63 -4.65
CA GLY A 156 23.35 -0.59 -4.26
C GLY A 156 22.76 0.81 -4.24
N PRO A 157 23.61 1.84 -4.12
CA PRO A 157 23.16 3.22 -4.00
C PRO A 157 22.55 3.73 -5.31
N MET A 158 21.51 4.54 -5.19
CA MET A 158 20.94 5.26 -6.33
C MET A 158 21.95 6.31 -6.85
N PRO A 159 22.15 6.41 -8.18
CA PRO A 159 23.01 7.44 -8.77
C PRO A 159 22.59 8.86 -8.40
N GLN A 160 23.58 9.73 -8.22
CA GLN A 160 23.38 11.14 -7.85
C GLN A 160 22.43 11.87 -8.82
N GLU A 161 22.48 11.55 -10.11
CA GLU A 161 21.59 12.14 -11.12
C GLU A 161 20.10 11.91 -10.84
N HIS A 162 19.72 10.72 -10.36
CA HIS A 162 18.33 10.47 -9.97
C HIS A 162 17.96 11.29 -8.73
N TRP A 163 18.87 11.37 -7.76
CA TRP A 163 18.67 12.17 -6.54
C TRP A 163 18.45 13.65 -6.86
N ASP A 164 19.29 14.23 -7.73
CA ASP A 164 19.21 15.64 -8.10
C ASP A 164 17.91 15.94 -8.86
N LYS A 165 17.47 15.05 -9.75
CA LYS A 165 16.18 15.20 -10.45
C LYS A 165 14.98 15.12 -9.51
N LEU A 166 15.03 14.26 -8.49
CA LEU A 166 14.01 14.21 -7.45
C LEU A 166 13.97 15.52 -6.68
N LEU A 167 15.12 16.03 -6.24
CA LEU A 167 15.22 17.31 -5.53
C LEU A 167 14.71 18.48 -6.36
N GLU A 168 15.02 18.53 -7.66
CA GLU A 168 14.52 19.57 -8.58
C GLU A 168 12.99 19.51 -8.70
N CYS A 169 12.41 18.30 -8.76
CA CYS A 169 10.96 18.14 -8.96
C CYS A 169 10.16 18.32 -7.66
N PHE A 170 10.72 17.96 -6.51
CA PHE A 170 9.97 17.77 -5.27
C PHE A 170 10.44 18.67 -4.11
N GLY A 171 11.67 19.18 -4.16
CA GLY A 171 12.32 19.74 -2.99
C GLY A 171 12.70 18.66 -1.96
N LYS A 172 13.22 19.09 -0.81
CA LYS A 172 13.84 18.20 0.18
C LYS A 172 12.84 17.23 0.82
N ASP A 173 11.77 17.75 1.40
CA ASP A 173 10.85 16.94 2.22
C ASP A 173 10.14 15.88 1.37
N ALA A 174 9.58 16.28 0.21
CA ALA A 174 8.89 15.34 -0.67
C ALA A 174 9.83 14.34 -1.36
N THR A 175 11.13 14.67 -1.53
CA THR A 175 12.14 13.68 -1.97
C THR A 175 12.36 12.60 -0.90
N ILE A 176 12.46 12.98 0.37
CA ILE A 176 12.55 12.02 1.47
C ILE A 176 11.25 11.21 1.59
N GLY A 177 10.11 11.87 1.45
CA GLY A 177 8.80 11.22 1.40
C GLY A 177 8.71 10.17 0.30
N PHE A 178 9.19 10.48 -0.90
CA PHE A 178 9.24 9.55 -2.02
C PHE A 178 10.05 8.29 -1.69
N VAL A 179 11.23 8.42 -1.07
CA VAL A 179 12.06 7.27 -0.67
C VAL A 179 11.31 6.40 0.35
N HIS A 180 10.66 7.02 1.34
CA HIS A 180 9.83 6.28 2.29
C HIS A 180 8.62 5.62 1.62
N CYS A 181 7.96 6.26 0.65
CA CYS A 181 6.89 5.65 -0.13
C CYS A 181 7.36 4.38 -0.84
N VAL A 182 8.49 4.42 -1.55
CA VAL A 182 9.03 3.24 -2.25
C VAL A 182 9.27 2.09 -1.27
N GLY A 183 9.97 2.35 -0.16
CA GLY A 183 10.24 1.32 0.84
C GLY A 183 8.99 0.79 1.54
N PHE A 184 8.04 1.67 1.86
CA PHE A 184 6.76 1.30 2.47
C PHE A 184 5.95 0.41 1.54
N PHE A 185 5.84 0.74 0.25
CA PHE A 185 5.07 -0.09 -0.69
C PHE A 185 5.76 -1.41 -1.01
N CYS A 186 7.09 -1.50 -0.92
CA CYS A 186 7.80 -2.80 -0.94
C CYS A 186 7.37 -3.66 0.24
N TYR A 187 7.45 -3.11 1.47
CA TYR A 187 7.02 -3.79 2.69
C TYR A 187 5.56 -4.26 2.59
N MET A 188 4.65 -3.38 2.15
CA MET A 188 3.23 -3.71 2.02
C MET A 188 2.97 -4.77 0.95
N SER A 189 3.66 -4.70 -0.19
CA SER A 189 3.55 -5.72 -1.24
C SER A 189 3.99 -7.10 -0.74
N MET A 190 5.07 -7.15 0.04
CA MET A 190 5.54 -8.38 0.66
C MET A 190 4.55 -8.92 1.69
N VAL A 191 3.96 -8.06 2.54
CA VAL A 191 2.93 -8.45 3.51
C VAL A 191 1.73 -9.06 2.78
N LEU A 192 1.21 -8.40 1.76
CA LEU A 192 0.05 -8.86 0.99
C LEU A 192 0.30 -10.21 0.31
N ASN A 193 1.50 -10.41 -0.23
CA ASN A 193 1.89 -11.68 -0.83
C ASN A 193 2.09 -12.79 0.20
N ALA A 194 2.69 -12.48 1.36
CA ALA A 194 2.90 -13.46 2.43
C ALA A 194 1.56 -14.01 2.96
N THR A 195 0.51 -13.18 2.94
CA THR A 195 -0.83 -13.58 3.38
C THR A 195 -1.76 -14.01 2.25
N ASP A 196 -1.30 -14.04 0.99
CA ASP A 196 -2.14 -14.31 -0.18
C ASP A 196 -3.46 -13.52 -0.14
N ALA A 197 -3.33 -12.22 0.13
CA ALA A 197 -4.49 -11.37 0.35
C ALA A 197 -5.44 -11.43 -0.87
N PRO A 198 -6.69 -11.89 -0.69
CA PRO A 198 -7.59 -12.10 -1.82
C PRO A 198 -8.02 -10.77 -2.42
N VAL A 199 -8.12 -10.71 -3.74
CA VAL A 199 -8.81 -9.62 -4.43
C VAL A 199 -10.32 -9.86 -4.38
N PRO A 200 -11.13 -8.80 -4.28
CA PRO A 200 -12.58 -8.89 -4.44
C PRO A 200 -12.96 -9.51 -5.79
N GLN A 201 -14.02 -10.32 -5.80
CA GLN A 201 -14.63 -10.89 -7.01
C GLN A 201 -15.67 -9.95 -7.60
#